data_AF-A0A7V7WP21-F1
#
_entry.id   AF-A0A7V7WP21-F1
#
_cell.length_a   1.000
_cell.length_b   1.000
_cell.length_c   1.000
_cell.angle_alpha   90.00
_cell.angle_beta   90.00
_cell.angle_gamma   90.00
#
_symmetry.space_group_name_H-M   'P 1'
#
loop_
_entity.id
_entity.type
_entity.pdbx_description
1 polymer ?
#
loop_
_entity_poly.entity_id
_entity_poly.type
_entity_poly.pdbx_seq_one_letter_code
_entity_poly.pdbx_strand_id
1 'polypeptide(L)'
;LPLAKNPEFPPLDPKRDFFLLSHLHWDHVGGTLDFPKIPVKVLEAERAFALDTARSEPHGVHPHHLAALGERLQGLRLLDKPYENFPQSLDLFGDQSIVLVALDGHTPGSLGVFVNVSGGDRFLFVGDALWFVDAEGRPEARSRVAEWTSDLDKHRARITRQRLAELIAHSNEVTLVPIHDSKALEKVRAAMQKTL
;
A
#
# COMPACT_ATOMS: atom_id res chain seq x y z
N LEU A 1 11.35 -18.38 -9.46
CA LEU A 1 10.23 -19.36 -9.46
C LEU A 1 8.94 -18.57 -9.25
N PRO A 2 7.83 -18.90 -9.94
CA PRO A 2 6.53 -18.31 -9.62
C PRO A 2 6.24 -18.45 -8.12
N LEU A 3 5.68 -17.42 -7.49
CA LEU A 3 5.35 -17.44 -6.06
C LEU A 3 4.42 -18.60 -5.72
N ALA A 4 3.49 -18.92 -6.61
CA ALA A 4 2.58 -20.06 -6.49
C ALA A 4 3.29 -21.44 -6.48
N LYS A 5 4.56 -21.51 -6.86
CA LYS A 5 5.39 -22.74 -6.80
C LYS A 5 6.34 -22.75 -5.60
N ASN A 6 6.31 -21.72 -4.75
CA ASN A 6 7.10 -21.70 -3.52
C ASN A 6 6.40 -22.58 -2.46
N PRO A 7 7.03 -23.69 -2.00
CA PRO A 7 6.43 -24.57 -1.00
C PRO A 7 6.25 -23.90 0.37
N GLU A 8 6.93 -22.79 0.64
CA GLU A 8 6.74 -21.99 1.86
C GLU A 8 5.51 -21.08 1.81
N PHE A 9 4.91 -20.90 0.61
CA PHE A 9 3.73 -20.07 0.45
C PHE A 9 2.46 -20.91 0.65
N PRO A 10 1.56 -20.54 1.58
CA PRO A 10 0.38 -21.34 1.86
C PRO A 10 -0.58 -21.36 0.65
N PRO A 11 -1.34 -22.44 0.45
CA PRO A 11 -2.40 -22.46 -0.55
C PRO A 11 -3.47 -21.42 -0.20
N LEU A 12 -3.83 -20.59 -1.18
CA LEU A 12 -4.86 -19.55 -1.05
C LEU A 12 -6.23 -20.06 -1.49
N ASP A 13 -7.28 -19.70 -0.76
CA ASP A 13 -8.69 -19.96 -1.07
C ASP A 13 -9.38 -18.66 -1.50
N PRO A 14 -9.88 -18.56 -2.74
CA PRO A 14 -10.50 -17.35 -3.27
C PRO A 14 -11.77 -16.90 -2.54
N LYS A 15 -12.37 -17.73 -1.67
CA LYS A 15 -13.55 -17.35 -0.88
C LYS A 15 -13.22 -16.50 0.35
N ARG A 16 -11.98 -16.57 0.83
CA ARG A 16 -11.55 -15.90 2.08
C ARG A 16 -10.29 -15.05 1.88
N ASP A 17 -9.42 -15.46 0.97
CA ASP A 17 -8.12 -14.84 0.73
C ASP A 17 -8.20 -13.86 -0.42
N PHE A 18 -7.42 -12.78 -0.33
CA PHE A 18 -7.31 -11.75 -1.36
C PHE A 18 -5.93 -11.07 -1.26
N PHE A 19 -5.50 -10.47 -2.36
CA PHE A 19 -4.38 -9.52 -2.34
C PHE A 19 -4.91 -8.12 -2.10
N LEU A 20 -4.24 -7.36 -1.25
CA LEU A 20 -4.48 -5.94 -1.06
C LEU A 20 -3.25 -5.19 -1.55
N LEU A 21 -3.41 -4.37 -2.59
CA LEU A 21 -2.29 -3.65 -3.20
C LEU A 21 -2.31 -2.17 -2.85
N SER A 22 -1.11 -1.59 -2.73
CA SER A 22 -0.93 -0.16 -2.51
C SER A 22 -1.43 0.65 -3.72
N HIS A 23 -1.12 0.20 -4.93
CA HIS A 23 -1.55 0.74 -6.22
C HIS A 23 -1.25 -0.27 -7.35
N LEU A 24 -1.55 0.06 -8.61
CA LEU A 24 -1.52 -0.87 -9.75
C LEU A 24 -0.31 -0.73 -10.69
N HIS A 25 0.79 -0.10 -10.24
CA HIS A 25 2.04 -0.15 -11.00
C HIS A 25 2.56 -1.57 -11.13
N TRP A 26 3.29 -1.81 -12.22
CA TRP A 26 3.73 -3.13 -12.67
C TRP A 26 4.51 -3.93 -11.61
N ASP A 27 5.31 -3.25 -10.80
CA ASP A 27 6.14 -3.81 -9.73
C ASP A 27 5.35 -4.14 -8.45
N HIS A 28 4.15 -3.60 -8.29
CA HIS A 28 3.25 -3.90 -7.17
C HIS A 28 2.24 -5.00 -7.51
N VAL A 29 1.80 -5.08 -8.77
CA VAL A 29 0.77 -6.03 -9.21
C VAL A 29 1.33 -7.37 -9.70
N GLY A 30 2.58 -7.40 -10.18
CA GLY A 30 3.14 -8.51 -10.94
C GLY A 30 3.04 -9.88 -10.25
N GLY A 31 3.30 -9.95 -8.94
CA GLY A 31 3.23 -11.21 -8.18
C GLY A 31 1.82 -11.82 -8.09
N THR A 32 0.77 -11.00 -8.23
CA THR A 32 -0.64 -11.47 -8.15
C THR A 32 -1.09 -12.27 -9.38
N LEU A 33 -0.33 -12.18 -10.47
CA LEU A 33 -0.60 -12.87 -11.74
C LEU A 33 -0.36 -14.39 -11.63
N ASP A 34 0.47 -14.82 -10.68
CA ASP A 34 0.69 -16.24 -10.37
C ASP A 34 -0.53 -16.91 -9.73
N PHE A 35 -1.54 -16.13 -9.32
CA PHE A 35 -2.71 -16.60 -8.55
C PHE A 35 -4.05 -16.24 -9.23
N PRO A 36 -4.38 -16.83 -10.40
CA PRO A 36 -5.46 -16.40 -11.30
C PRO A 36 -6.88 -16.45 -10.73
N LYS A 37 -7.08 -16.96 -9.51
CA LYS A 37 -8.40 -17.09 -8.89
C LYS A 37 -8.61 -16.14 -7.70
N ILE A 38 -7.53 -15.55 -7.18
CA ILE A 38 -7.57 -14.80 -5.92
C ILE A 38 -7.96 -13.35 -6.20
N PRO A 39 -8.99 -12.79 -5.54
CA PRO A 39 -9.35 -11.39 -5.68
C PRO A 39 -8.18 -10.44 -5.42
N VAL A 40 -8.14 -9.32 -6.15
CA VAL A 40 -7.17 -8.25 -5.96
C VAL A 40 -7.94 -6.98 -5.60
N LYS A 41 -7.68 -6.46 -4.41
CA LYS A 41 -8.35 -5.28 -3.85
C LYS A 41 -7.40 -4.08 -3.88
N VAL A 42 -7.94 -2.95 -4.33
CA VAL A 42 -7.30 -1.63 -4.32
C VAL A 42 -8.34 -0.59 -3.91
N LEU A 43 -7.95 0.66 -3.66
CA LEU A 43 -8.95 1.72 -3.51
C LEU A 43 -9.71 1.93 -4.82
N GLU A 44 -11.01 2.26 -4.73
CA GLU A 44 -11.86 2.49 -5.91
C GLU A 44 -11.29 3.60 -6.80
N ALA A 45 -10.64 4.61 -6.22
CA ALA A 45 -9.94 5.65 -6.97
C ALA A 45 -8.82 5.06 -7.86
N GLU A 46 -8.11 4.05 -7.39
CA GLU A 46 -7.06 3.37 -8.15
C GLU A 46 -7.65 2.50 -9.25
N ARG A 47 -8.71 1.75 -8.92
CA ARG A 47 -9.44 0.94 -9.89
C ARG A 47 -10.01 1.81 -11.02
N ALA A 48 -10.64 2.93 -10.68
CA ALA A 48 -11.17 3.86 -11.66
C ALA A 48 -10.07 4.47 -12.53
N PHE A 49 -8.96 4.90 -11.91
CA PHE A 49 -7.78 5.41 -12.61
C PHE A 49 -7.19 4.39 -13.59
N ALA A 50 -7.00 3.14 -13.17
CA ALA A 50 -6.45 2.09 -14.03
C ALA A 50 -7.37 1.75 -15.21
N LEU A 51 -8.70 1.72 -14.99
CA LEU A 51 -9.68 1.45 -16.05
C LEU A 51 -9.79 2.59 -17.06
N ASP A 52 -9.51 3.83 -16.64
CA ASP A 52 -9.46 5.00 -17.51
C ASP A 52 -8.14 5.06 -18.31
N THR A 53 -6.99 4.91 -17.63
CA THR A 53 -5.65 4.93 -18.27
C THR A 53 -5.34 3.72 -19.14
N ALA A 54 -6.03 2.59 -18.97
CA ALA A 54 -6.01 1.51 -19.96
C ALA A 54 -6.38 1.98 -21.38
N ARG A 55 -7.02 3.15 -21.50
CA ARG A 55 -7.41 3.80 -22.75
C ARG A 55 -6.41 4.87 -23.23
N SER A 56 -5.46 5.30 -22.40
CA SER A 56 -4.47 6.33 -22.72
C SER A 56 -3.23 6.24 -21.83
N GLU A 57 -2.06 6.08 -22.47
CA GLU A 57 -0.67 6.03 -21.97
C GLU A 57 -0.46 5.35 -20.59
N PRO A 58 0.25 4.20 -20.53
CA PRO A 58 0.39 3.43 -19.31
C PRO A 58 1.32 4.14 -18.32
N HIS A 59 0.75 5.00 -17.48
CA HIS A 59 1.37 5.65 -16.33
C HIS A 59 1.77 4.61 -15.27
N GLY A 60 2.73 3.73 -15.58
CA GLY A 60 3.14 2.60 -14.74
C GLY A 60 2.15 1.43 -14.67
N VAL A 61 0.88 1.64 -15.02
CA VAL A 61 -0.16 0.61 -15.13
C VAL A 61 -0.05 -0.12 -16.46
N HIS A 62 0.42 -1.36 -16.45
CA HIS A 62 0.61 -2.13 -17.69
C HIS A 62 -0.71 -2.75 -18.18
N PRO A 63 -1.16 -2.51 -19.43
CA PRO A 63 -2.46 -3.00 -19.91
C PRO A 63 -2.62 -4.52 -19.84
N HIS A 64 -1.54 -5.28 -20.04
CA HIS A 64 -1.57 -6.73 -19.91
C HIS A 64 -1.83 -7.19 -18.48
N HIS A 65 -1.30 -6.49 -17.47
CA HIS A 65 -1.55 -6.83 -16.07
C HIS A 65 -3.02 -6.57 -15.73
N LEU A 66 -3.55 -5.41 -16.13
CA LEU A 66 -4.94 -5.07 -15.89
C LEU A 66 -5.91 -6.05 -16.58
N ALA A 67 -5.64 -6.41 -17.83
CA ALA A 67 -6.42 -7.41 -18.56
C ALA A 67 -6.39 -8.78 -17.85
N ALA A 68 -5.24 -9.18 -17.32
CA ALA A 68 -5.10 -10.43 -16.58
C ALA A 68 -5.80 -10.42 -15.20
N LEU A 69 -6.00 -9.24 -14.59
CA LEU A 69 -6.81 -9.12 -13.38
C LEU A 69 -8.30 -9.32 -13.67
N GLY A 70 -8.83 -8.71 -14.74
CA GLY A 70 -10.23 -8.85 -15.14
C GLY A 70 -11.21 -8.64 -13.98
N GLU A 71 -12.14 -9.58 -13.79
CA GLU A 71 -13.17 -9.52 -12.73
C GLU A 71 -12.60 -9.68 -11.30
N ARG A 72 -11.33 -10.09 -11.15
CA ARG A 72 -10.69 -10.19 -9.83
C ARG A 72 -10.40 -8.82 -9.23
N LEU A 73 -10.32 -7.76 -10.05
CA LEU A 73 -10.01 -6.41 -9.59
C LEU A 73 -11.24 -5.76 -8.94
N GLN A 74 -11.16 -5.59 -7.62
CA GLN A 74 -12.22 -5.06 -6.77
C GLN A 74 -11.78 -3.75 -6.13
N GLY A 75 -12.68 -2.77 -6.12
CA GLY A 75 -12.43 -1.48 -5.47
C GLY A 75 -12.98 -1.44 -4.05
N LEU A 76 -12.19 -0.84 -3.15
CA LEU A 76 -12.54 -0.54 -1.77
C LEU A 76 -12.82 0.95 -1.62
N ARG A 77 -13.79 1.29 -0.78
CA ARG A 77 -14.10 2.68 -0.46
C ARG A 77 -13.77 2.94 1.01
N LEU A 78 -13.00 3.99 1.24
CA LEU A 78 -12.81 4.52 2.59
C LEU A 78 -14.09 5.21 3.05
N LEU A 79 -14.28 5.27 4.36
CA LEU A 79 -15.40 5.94 5.01
C LEU A 79 -14.93 7.27 5.59
N ASP A 80 -15.85 8.20 5.83
CA ASP A 80 -15.61 9.47 6.54
C ASP A 80 -15.44 9.24 8.05
N LYS A 81 -14.49 8.37 8.39
CA LYS A 81 -14.09 7.99 9.74
C LYS A 81 -12.59 8.27 9.85
N PRO A 82 -12.18 9.31 10.60
CA PRO A 82 -10.77 9.61 10.79
C PRO A 82 -10.03 8.47 11.49
N TYR A 83 -8.77 8.29 11.13
CA TYR A 83 -7.84 7.39 11.81
C TYR A 83 -6.46 8.06 11.84
N GLU A 84 -5.89 8.23 13.05
CA GLU A 84 -4.74 9.11 13.25
C GLU A 84 -4.99 10.52 12.67
N ASN A 85 -4.09 11.02 11.82
CA ASN A 85 -4.22 12.28 11.09
C ASN A 85 -4.78 12.09 9.67
N PHE A 86 -5.34 10.92 9.34
CA PHE A 86 -5.99 10.67 8.06
C PHE A 86 -7.50 10.90 8.17
N PRO A 87 -8.12 11.67 7.26
CA PRO A 87 -9.52 12.05 7.36
C PRO A 87 -10.50 10.91 7.05
N GLN A 88 -10.07 9.93 6.26
CA GLN A 88 -10.88 8.80 5.83
C GLN A 88 -10.13 7.50 6.08
N SER A 89 -10.87 6.47 6.51
CA SER A 89 -10.31 5.16 6.77
C SER A 89 -11.31 4.04 6.51
N LEU A 90 -10.80 2.81 6.42
CA LEU A 90 -11.60 1.59 6.45
C LEU A 90 -10.93 0.59 7.38
N ASP A 91 -11.58 0.26 8.49
CA ASP A 91 -11.22 -0.90 9.32
C ASP A 91 -11.71 -2.17 8.61
N LEU A 92 -10.78 -2.97 8.12
CA LEU A 92 -11.08 -4.05 7.17
C LEU A 92 -11.81 -5.22 7.84
N PHE A 93 -11.59 -5.44 9.13
CA PHE A 93 -12.15 -6.54 9.90
C PHE A 93 -13.06 -6.09 11.05
N GLY A 94 -13.06 -4.79 11.38
CA GLY A 94 -13.88 -4.21 12.45
C GLY A 94 -13.28 -4.35 13.85
N ASP A 95 -12.07 -4.89 13.96
CA ASP A 95 -11.31 -5.07 15.20
C ASP A 95 -10.07 -4.16 15.27
N GLN A 96 -9.91 -3.26 14.29
CA GLN A 96 -8.76 -2.38 14.12
C GLN A 96 -7.42 -3.08 13.87
N SER A 97 -7.38 -4.38 13.60
CA SER A 97 -6.11 -5.07 13.28
C SER A 97 -5.49 -4.55 11.98
N ILE A 98 -6.33 -4.32 10.97
CA ILE A 98 -5.96 -3.75 9.67
C ILE A 98 -6.82 -2.52 9.38
N VAL A 99 -6.18 -1.35 9.30
CA VAL A 99 -6.87 -0.09 8.96
C VAL A 99 -6.26 0.53 7.71
N LEU A 100 -7.12 0.80 6.73
CA LEU A 100 -6.75 1.36 5.43
C LEU A 100 -6.90 2.87 5.44
N VAL A 101 -5.94 3.60 4.88
CA VAL A 101 -5.98 5.07 4.73
C VAL A 101 -5.54 5.49 3.32
N ALA A 102 -5.98 6.66 2.88
CA ALA A 102 -5.54 7.22 1.60
C ALA A 102 -4.14 7.84 1.72
N LEU A 103 -3.27 7.51 0.76
CA LEU A 103 -1.95 8.10 0.56
C LEU A 103 -1.83 8.67 -0.86
N ASP A 104 -2.88 9.34 -1.33
CA ASP A 104 -3.00 9.81 -2.70
C ASP A 104 -1.88 10.78 -3.11
N GLY A 105 -1.53 10.74 -4.39
CA GLY A 105 -0.54 11.63 -5.00
C GLY A 105 0.40 10.91 -5.95
N HIS A 106 1.01 9.81 -5.50
CA HIS A 106 1.80 8.95 -6.40
C HIS A 106 0.88 8.39 -7.49
N THR A 107 -0.20 7.75 -7.06
CA THR A 107 -1.40 7.48 -7.87
C THR A 107 -2.64 8.05 -7.16
N PRO A 108 -3.76 8.25 -7.87
CA PRO A 108 -4.99 8.77 -7.27
C PRO A 108 -5.57 7.86 -6.17
N GLY A 109 -5.30 6.55 -6.20
CA GLY A 109 -5.77 5.61 -5.19
C GLY A 109 -4.68 4.89 -4.43
N SER A 110 -3.49 5.49 -4.32
CA SER A 110 -2.43 5.01 -3.45
C SER A 110 -2.95 4.77 -2.02
N LEU A 111 -2.72 3.55 -1.52
CA LEU A 111 -3.23 3.04 -0.26
C LEU A 111 -2.13 2.90 0.78
N GLY A 112 -2.41 3.36 2.00
CA GLY A 112 -1.66 3.04 3.21
C GLY A 112 -2.37 1.96 4.03
N VAL A 113 -1.60 1.05 4.62
CA VAL A 113 -2.13 -0.05 5.44
C VAL A 113 -1.50 0.01 6.83
N PHE A 114 -2.30 0.35 7.83
CA PHE A 114 -1.94 0.13 9.22
C PHE A 114 -2.12 -1.34 9.58
N VAL A 115 -1.09 -1.93 10.16
CA VAL A 115 -1.10 -3.24 10.81
C VAL A 115 -0.85 -3.01 12.30
N ASN A 116 -1.88 -3.22 13.11
CA ASN A 116 -1.81 -3.05 14.55
C ASN A 116 -1.66 -4.43 15.21
N VAL A 117 -0.53 -4.65 15.89
CA VAL A 117 -0.21 -5.91 16.54
C VAL A 117 -0.63 -5.87 18.00
N SER A 118 -1.08 -6.98 18.56
CA SER A 118 -1.58 -7.08 19.94
C SER A 118 -0.57 -6.67 21.03
N GLY A 119 0.72 -6.56 20.69
CA GLY A 119 1.78 -6.05 21.57
C GLY A 119 1.92 -4.52 21.62
N GLY A 120 1.09 -3.77 20.89
CA GLY A 120 1.13 -2.31 20.82
C GLY A 120 1.98 -1.74 19.68
N ASP A 121 2.80 -2.57 19.02
CA ASP A 121 3.54 -2.19 17.81
C ASP A 121 2.57 -1.93 16.65
N ARG A 122 2.76 -0.80 15.95
CA ARG A 122 1.93 -0.39 14.82
C ARG A 122 2.79 -0.10 13.60
N PHE A 123 2.46 -0.71 12.48
CA PHE A 123 3.19 -0.54 11.23
C PHE A 123 2.29 0.12 10.20
N LEU A 124 2.77 1.18 9.55
CA LEU A 124 2.10 1.79 8.41
C LEU A 124 2.89 1.48 7.14
N PHE A 125 2.38 0.55 6.33
CA PHE A 125 2.90 0.27 5.00
C PHE A 125 2.47 1.39 4.05
N VAL A 126 3.43 2.05 3.41
CA VAL A 126 3.20 3.32 2.67
C VAL A 126 3.28 3.19 1.15
N GLY A 127 3.59 1.99 0.63
CA GLY A 127 3.82 1.78 -0.80
C GLY A 127 4.86 2.76 -1.35
N ASP A 128 4.51 3.45 -2.44
CA ASP A 128 5.37 4.42 -3.14
C ASP A 128 5.15 5.88 -2.70
N ALA A 129 4.32 6.11 -1.66
CA ALA A 129 4.21 7.43 -1.05
C ALA A 129 5.56 7.88 -0.44
N LEU A 130 6.39 6.92 -0.03
CA LEU A 130 7.78 7.09 0.36
C LEU A 130 8.62 5.94 -0.18
N TRP A 131 9.87 6.22 -0.55
CA TRP A 131 10.82 5.17 -0.91
C TRP A 131 11.71 4.75 0.27
N PHE A 132 12.08 5.71 1.12
CA PHE A 132 13.01 5.51 2.23
C PHE A 132 12.60 6.34 3.45
N VAL A 133 13.07 5.90 4.62
CA VAL A 133 13.02 6.67 5.86
C VAL A 133 14.42 6.82 6.44
N ASP A 134 14.64 7.88 7.21
CA ASP A 134 15.93 8.17 7.82
C ASP A 134 16.18 7.26 9.04
N ALA A 135 17.33 7.45 9.70
CA ALA A 135 17.70 6.66 10.88
C ALA A 135 16.68 6.78 12.03
N GLU A 136 15.96 7.90 12.09
CA GLU A 136 14.90 8.18 13.06
C GLU A 136 13.52 7.70 12.59
N GLY A 137 13.42 7.13 11.38
CA GLY A 137 12.16 6.63 10.81
C GLY A 137 11.29 7.73 10.17
N ARG A 138 11.83 8.93 9.96
CA ARG A 138 11.12 10.03 9.32
C ARG A 138 11.20 9.92 7.80
N PRO A 139 10.20 10.45 7.06
CA PRO A 139 10.23 10.48 5.61
C PRO A 139 11.51 11.13 5.03
N GLU A 140 12.26 10.40 4.20
CA GLU A 140 13.36 11.01 3.45
C GLU A 140 12.84 11.76 2.23
N ALA A 141 13.42 12.93 1.96
CA ALA A 141 13.10 13.69 0.76
C ALA A 141 13.63 12.97 -0.47
N ARG A 142 12.76 12.81 -1.48
CA ARG A 142 13.19 12.34 -2.81
C ARG A 142 13.90 13.47 -3.53
N SER A 143 14.78 13.14 -4.47
CA SER A 143 15.32 14.15 -5.39
C SER A 143 14.16 14.81 -6.15
N ARG A 144 14.25 16.12 -6.42
CA ARG A 144 13.17 16.85 -7.13
C ARG A 144 12.85 16.25 -8.50
N VAL A 145 13.83 15.62 -9.15
CA VAL A 145 13.66 14.90 -10.42
C VAL A 145 12.82 13.64 -10.21
N ALA A 146 13.14 12.83 -9.20
CA ALA A 146 12.37 11.62 -8.90
C ALA A 146 10.92 11.93 -8.53
N GLU A 147 10.67 12.97 -7.72
CA GLU A 147 9.31 13.43 -7.43
C GLU A 147 8.58 13.87 -8.71
N TRP A 148 9.28 14.55 -9.61
CA TRP A 148 8.68 15.09 -10.82
C TRP A 148 8.24 14.01 -11.82
N THR A 149 8.97 12.89 -11.86
CA THR A 149 8.74 11.78 -12.80
C THR A 149 7.84 10.67 -12.26
N SER A 150 7.71 10.54 -10.94
CA SER A 150 7.01 9.40 -10.32
C SER A 150 5.61 9.72 -9.80
N ASP A 151 5.33 10.96 -9.39
CA ASP A 151 4.02 11.33 -8.84
C ASP A 151 3.09 11.92 -9.89
N LEU A 152 1.88 11.36 -10.01
CA LEU A 152 0.84 11.86 -10.91
C LEU A 152 0.23 13.18 -10.43
N ASP A 153 0.03 13.34 -9.11
CA ASP A 153 -0.35 14.60 -8.48
C ASP A 153 0.67 15.00 -7.41
N LYS A 154 1.56 15.92 -7.78
CA LYS A 154 2.67 16.41 -6.95
C LYS A 154 2.21 17.15 -5.70
N HIS A 155 1.07 17.84 -5.79
CA HIS A 155 0.54 18.61 -4.67
C HIS A 155 -0.04 17.66 -3.61
N ARG A 156 -0.84 16.68 -4.04
CA ARG A 156 -1.35 15.62 -3.17
C ARG A 156 -0.22 14.79 -2.57
N ALA A 157 0.77 14.39 -3.39
CA ALA A 157 1.91 13.63 -2.90
C ALA A 157 2.70 14.38 -1.83
N ARG A 158 2.86 15.70 -1.97
CA ARG A 158 3.49 16.54 -0.93
C ARG A 158 2.67 16.58 0.36
N ILE A 159 1.35 16.74 0.26
CA ILE A 159 0.44 16.71 1.43
C ILE A 159 0.52 15.36 2.14
N THR A 160 0.48 14.26 1.39
CA THR A 160 0.62 12.90 1.93
C THR A 160 1.93 12.73 2.67
N ARG A 161 3.06 13.15 2.07
CA ARG A 161 4.37 13.08 2.74
C ARG A 161 4.44 13.96 3.99
N GLN A 162 3.82 15.14 3.97
CA GLN A 162 3.72 15.99 5.16
C GLN A 162 2.91 15.32 6.27
N ARG A 163 1.75 14.70 5.96
CA ARG A 163 0.96 13.94 6.94
C ARG A 163 1.76 12.78 7.54
N LEU A 164 2.53 12.06 6.74
CA LEU A 164 3.39 10.98 7.24
C LEU A 164 4.48 11.52 8.18
N ALA A 165 5.09 12.65 7.86
CA ALA A 165 6.07 13.30 8.73
C ALA A 165 5.43 13.79 10.04
N GLU A 166 4.24 14.39 9.97
CA GLU A 166 3.47 14.84 11.14
C GLU A 166 3.07 13.66 12.03
N LEU A 167 2.67 12.52 11.45
CA LEU A 167 2.34 11.31 12.20
C LEU A 167 3.53 10.84 13.05
N ILE A 168 4.70 10.70 12.44
CA ILE A 168 5.91 10.23 13.12
C ILE A 168 6.46 11.26 14.10
N ALA A 169 6.24 12.55 13.86
CA ALA A 169 6.60 13.58 14.84
C ALA A 169 5.76 13.53 16.12
N HIS A 170 4.54 12.97 16.07
CA HIS A 170 3.59 12.94 17.19
C HIS A 170 3.32 11.53 17.75
N SER A 171 3.86 10.48 17.13
CA SER A 171 3.68 9.09 17.57
C SER A 171 5.01 8.37 17.68
N ASN A 172 5.24 7.75 18.85
CA ASN A 172 6.38 6.86 19.07
C ASN A 172 6.03 5.38 18.81
N GLU A 173 4.77 5.08 18.50
CA GLU A 173 4.26 3.70 18.37
C GLU A 173 4.16 3.27 16.90
N VAL A 174 4.07 4.22 15.98
CA VAL A 174 3.93 3.94 14.55
C VAL A 174 5.30 3.90 13.88
N THR A 175 5.58 2.79 13.20
CA THR A 175 6.72 2.65 12.29
C THR A 175 6.25 2.72 10.84
N LEU A 176 6.80 3.65 10.05
CA LEU A 176 6.58 3.64 8.60
C LEU A 176 7.37 2.50 7.95
N VAL A 177 6.74 1.83 7.00
CA VAL A 177 7.34 0.72 6.24
C VAL A 177 7.25 1.01 4.74
N PRO A 178 8.27 1.70 4.18
CA PRO A 178 8.44 1.82 2.73
C PRO A 178 8.77 0.47 2.11
N ILE A 179 8.33 0.22 0.88
CA ILE A 179 8.54 -1.06 0.19
C ILE A 179 10.03 -1.31 -0.15
N HIS A 180 10.82 -0.25 -0.31
CA HIS A 180 12.23 -0.32 -0.68
C HIS A 180 13.19 -0.20 0.51
N ASP A 181 12.68 -0.20 1.75
CA ASP A 181 13.49 -0.08 2.95
C ASP A 181 13.61 -1.40 3.72
N SER A 182 14.72 -2.11 3.48
CA SER A 182 15.04 -3.37 4.16
C SER A 182 15.10 -3.25 5.70
N LYS A 183 15.46 -2.10 6.27
CA LYS A 183 15.57 -1.92 7.72
C LYS A 183 14.19 -1.83 8.37
N ALA A 184 13.23 -1.18 7.71
CA ALA A 184 11.86 -1.12 8.18
C ALA A 184 11.22 -2.53 8.22
N LEU A 185 11.50 -3.36 7.21
CA LEU A 185 11.05 -4.76 7.16
C LEU A 185 11.63 -5.62 8.30
N GLU A 186 12.88 -5.40 8.71
CA GLU A 186 13.46 -6.11 9.87
C GLU A 186 12.75 -5.78 11.18
N LYS A 187 12.30 -4.53 11.38
CA LYS A 187 11.49 -4.16 12.55
C LYS A 187 10.15 -4.91 12.58
N VAL A 188 9.50 -5.04 11.43
CA VAL A 188 8.26 -5.83 11.29
C VAL A 188 8.52 -7.28 11.69
N ARG A 189 9.58 -7.90 11.14
CA ARG A 189 9.96 -9.29 11.45
C ARG A 189 10.20 -9.50 12.94
N ALA A 190 10.93 -8.60 13.58
CA ALA A 190 11.22 -8.68 15.01
C ALA A 190 9.94 -8.57 15.87
N ALA A 191 8.98 -7.71 15.51
CA ALA A 191 7.72 -7.61 16.22
C ALA A 191 6.82 -8.85 16.05
N MET A 192 6.80 -9.44 14.85
CA MET A 192 6.08 -10.68 14.59
C MET A 192 6.62 -11.85 15.44
N GLN A 193 7.93 -11.92 15.68
CA GLN A 193 8.55 -12.95 16.51
C GLN A 193 8.22 -12.83 18.01
N LYS A 194 7.89 -11.64 18.51
CA LYS A 194 7.50 -11.44 19.93
C LYS A 194 6.05 -11.83 20.23
N THR A 195 5.24 -11.97 19.18
CA THR A 195 3.79 -12.19 19.27
C THR A 195 3.42 -13.67 19.11
N LEU A 196 4.37 -14.50 18.66
CA LEU A 196 4.29 -15.96 18.57
C LEU A 196 4.83 -16.62 19.85
#